data_AF-A0A0D9ZLB5-F1
#
_entry.id   AF-A0A0D9ZLB5-F1
#
_cell.length_a   1.000
_cell.length_b   1.000
_cell.length_c   1.000
_cell.angle_alpha   90.00
_cell.angle_beta   90.00
_cell.angle_gamma   90.00
#
_symmetry.space_group_name_H-M   'P 1'
#
loop_
_entity.id
_entity.type
_entity.pdbx_description
1 polymer ?
#
loop_
_entity_poly.entity_id
_entity_poly.type
_entity_poly.pdbx_seq_one_letter_code
_entity_poly.pdbx_strand_id
1 'polypeptide(L)'
;MAAEAGMRVNVASLLALGDDTVELLSERKDGEALAQACAGARMLRSACRSESDDLEVQMKVRDELDNLDSQRDSIEQRKEALRKMEKEMMKAQNMLSMCVSVTKIMPNFEDKDKISDIVDKNMKKLERFEFDKTTPPVDICNNLWKMV
;
A
#
# COMPACT_ATOMS: atom_id res chain seq x y z
N MET A 1 -22.93 -81.04 -33.01
CA MET A 1 -24.18 -81.42 -32.31
C MET A 1 -23.75 -81.87 -30.90
N ALA A 2 -23.43 -80.93 -30.02
CA ALA A 2 -24.36 -80.28 -29.09
C ALA A 2 -24.77 -81.21 -27.93
N ALA A 3 -24.28 -80.89 -26.74
CA ALA A 3 -25.05 -80.90 -25.51
C ALA A 3 -24.26 -80.07 -24.49
N GLU A 4 -24.61 -78.79 -24.36
CA GLU A 4 -24.18 -78.02 -23.19
C GLU A 4 -24.64 -78.77 -21.94
N ALA A 5 -23.67 -79.22 -21.13
CA ALA A 5 -23.92 -79.77 -19.82
C ALA A 5 -24.34 -78.61 -18.91
N GLY A 6 -25.62 -78.24 -18.97
CA GLY A 6 -26.20 -77.25 -18.08
C GLY A 6 -25.95 -77.65 -16.64
N MET A 7 -25.12 -76.86 -15.95
CA MET A 7 -24.77 -77.08 -14.56
C MET A 7 -26.04 -76.91 -13.73
N ARG A 8 -26.65 -78.01 -13.30
CA ARG A 8 -27.83 -77.97 -12.42
C ARG A 8 -27.36 -77.55 -11.03
N VAL A 9 -27.60 -76.28 -10.69
CA VAL A 9 -27.26 -75.75 -9.37
C VAL A 9 -28.27 -76.27 -8.35
N ASN A 10 -27.78 -76.84 -7.25
CA ASN A 10 -28.62 -77.21 -6.13
C ASN A 10 -29.09 -75.94 -5.42
N VAL A 11 -30.39 -75.64 -5.54
CA VAL A 11 -31.00 -74.43 -4.96
C VAL A 11 -30.81 -74.39 -3.45
N ALA A 12 -30.85 -75.52 -2.75
CA ALA A 12 -30.62 -75.55 -1.30
C ALA A 12 -29.18 -75.21 -0.92
N SER A 13 -28.19 -75.66 -1.69
CA SER A 13 -26.78 -75.28 -1.48
C SER A 13 -26.52 -73.82 -1.79
N LEU A 14 -27.21 -73.26 -2.80
CA LEU A 14 -27.12 -71.84 -3.13
C LEU A 14 -27.76 -70.97 -2.04
N LEU A 15 -28.90 -71.41 -1.49
CA LEU A 15 -29.54 -70.74 -0.37
C LEU A 15 -28.68 -70.81 0.89
N ALA A 16 -28.08 -71.96 1.21
CA ALA A 16 -27.16 -72.11 2.34
C ALA A 16 -25.93 -71.20 2.20
N LEU A 17 -25.32 -71.13 1.01
CA LEU A 17 -24.24 -70.17 0.76
C LEU A 17 -24.71 -68.72 0.90
N GLY A 18 -25.94 -68.43 0.47
CA GLY A 18 -26.58 -67.13 0.69
C GLY A 18 -26.70 -66.80 2.17
N ASP A 19 -27.22 -67.73 2.96
CA ASP A 19 -27.38 -67.59 4.41
C ASP A 19 -26.02 -67.40 5.10
N ASP A 20 -25.01 -68.21 4.76
CA ASP A 20 -23.64 -68.07 5.26
C ASP A 20 -23.06 -66.69 4.93
N THR A 21 -23.28 -66.18 3.71
CA THR A 21 -22.79 -64.84 3.33
C THR A 21 -23.51 -63.71 4.07
N VAL A 22 -24.81 -63.85 4.32
CA VAL A 22 -25.59 -62.87 5.09
C VAL A 22 -25.15 -62.88 6.55
N GLU A 23 -24.89 -64.06 7.13
CA GLU A 23 -24.37 -64.22 8.48
C GLU A 23 -22.97 -63.58 8.61
N LEU A 24 -22.04 -63.91 7.71
CA LEU A 24 -20.68 -63.36 7.71
C LEU A 24 -20.66 -61.83 7.57
N LEU A 25 -21.57 -61.27 6.75
CA LEU A 25 -21.71 -59.81 6.61
C LEU A 25 -22.38 -59.17 7.83
N SER A 26 -23.28 -59.88 8.50
CA SER A 26 -23.95 -59.41 9.72
C SER A 26 -23.04 -59.46 10.94
N GLU A 27 -22.11 -60.42 10.99
CA GLU A 27 -21.09 -60.54 12.03
C GLU A 27 -20.00 -59.47 11.94
N ARG A 28 -19.70 -58.98 10.72
CA ARG A 28 -18.78 -57.85 10.54
C ARG A 28 -19.42 -56.54 10.97
N LYS A 29 -19.21 -56.18 12.24
CA LYS A 29 -19.49 -54.84 12.81
C LYS A 29 -18.65 -53.69 12.23
N ASP A 30 -17.85 -53.94 11.20
CA ASP A 30 -16.96 -52.96 10.56
C ASP A 30 -17.73 -51.77 9.96
N GLY A 31 -19.03 -51.89 9.71
CA GLY A 31 -19.87 -50.80 9.20
C GLY A 31 -19.96 -49.59 10.14
N GLU A 32 -20.05 -49.81 11.46
CA GLU A 32 -20.10 -48.74 12.46
C GLU A 32 -18.73 -48.07 12.62
N ALA A 33 -17.66 -48.87 12.69
CA ALA A 33 -16.29 -48.39 12.72
C ALA A 33 -15.96 -47.58 11.45
N LEU A 34 -16.41 -48.03 10.28
CA LEU A 34 -16.26 -47.32 9.01
C LEU A 34 -17.08 -46.03 8.99
N ALA A 35 -18.31 -46.02 9.51
CA ALA A 35 -19.13 -44.82 9.60
C ALA A 35 -18.50 -43.77 10.53
N GLN A 36 -17.96 -44.21 11.67
CA GLN A 36 -17.23 -43.38 12.62
C GLN A 36 -15.94 -42.83 12.00
N ALA A 37 -15.16 -43.66 11.31
CA ALA A 37 -13.96 -43.23 10.58
C ALA A 37 -14.30 -42.21 9.49
N CYS A 38 -15.39 -42.42 8.72
CA CYS A 38 -15.87 -41.48 7.72
C CYS A 38 -16.36 -40.16 8.31
N ALA A 39 -16.96 -40.18 9.51
CA ALA A 39 -17.36 -38.97 10.22
C ALA A 39 -16.12 -38.19 10.71
N GLY A 40 -15.15 -38.88 11.31
CA GLY A 40 -13.88 -38.28 11.74
C GLY A 40 -13.09 -37.67 10.57
N ALA A 41 -12.98 -38.38 9.45
CA ALA A 41 -12.32 -37.88 8.24
C ALA A 41 -12.99 -36.62 7.67
N ARG A 42 -14.33 -36.53 7.75
CA ARG A 42 -15.07 -35.31 7.36
C ARG A 42 -14.77 -34.13 8.28
N MET A 43 -14.77 -34.35 9.60
CA MET A 43 -14.45 -33.31 10.58
C MET A 43 -13.03 -32.76 10.39
N LEU A 44 -12.05 -33.65 10.22
CA LEU A 44 -10.66 -33.25 9.94
C LEU A 44 -10.57 -32.46 8.64
N ARG A 45 -11.23 -32.93 7.58
CA ARG A 45 -11.26 -32.20 6.30
C ARG A 45 -11.86 -30.81 6.43
N SER A 46 -12.94 -30.65 7.19
CA SER A 46 -13.54 -29.32 7.41
C SER A 46 -12.64 -28.41 8.23
N ALA A 47 -11.98 -28.93 9.28
CA ALA A 47 -11.04 -28.16 10.09
C ALA A 47 -9.85 -27.68 9.24
N CYS A 48 -9.22 -28.57 8.46
CA CYS A 48 -8.10 -28.20 7.60
C CYS A 48 -8.48 -27.17 6.53
N ARG A 49 -9.71 -27.21 5.99
CA ARG A 49 -10.19 -26.19 5.05
C ARG A 49 -10.34 -24.84 5.74
N SER A 50 -10.97 -24.82 6.91
CA SER A 50 -11.14 -23.58 7.69
C SER A 50 -9.80 -22.95 8.07
N GLU A 51 -8.82 -23.76 8.47
CA GLU A 51 -7.46 -23.27 8.80
C GLU A 51 -6.72 -22.76 7.57
N SER A 52 -6.88 -23.41 6.42
CA SER A 52 -6.32 -22.95 5.14
C SER A 52 -6.91 -21.60 4.72
N ASP A 53 -8.23 -21.45 4.84
CA ASP A 53 -8.93 -20.21 4.48
C ASP A 53 -8.53 -19.07 5.43
N ASP A 54 -8.40 -19.34 6.73
CA ASP A 54 -7.94 -18.36 7.73
C ASP A 54 -6.50 -17.90 7.44
N LEU A 55 -5.61 -18.84 7.09
CA LEU A 55 -4.23 -18.51 6.73
C LEU A 55 -4.18 -17.60 5.47
N GLU A 56 -5.02 -17.86 4.47
CA GLU A 56 -5.09 -17.01 3.27
C GLU A 56 -5.53 -15.58 3.63
N VAL A 57 -6.52 -15.44 4.52
CA VAL A 57 -6.96 -14.12 5.01
C VAL A 57 -5.84 -13.43 5.79
N GLN A 58 -5.15 -14.14 6.68
CA GLN A 58 -4.04 -13.58 7.45
C GLN A 58 -2.89 -13.10 6.55
N MET A 59 -2.58 -13.82 5.47
CA MET A 59 -1.57 -13.39 4.50
C MET A 59 -1.99 -12.10 3.79
N LYS A 60 -3.24 -12.00 3.31
CA LYS A 60 -3.74 -10.76 2.69
C LYS A 60 -3.70 -9.57 3.65
N VAL A 61 -4.10 -9.78 4.90
CA VAL A 61 -4.04 -8.74 5.94
C VAL A 61 -2.60 -8.28 6.19
N ARG A 62 -1.64 -9.22 6.22
CA ARG A 62 -0.22 -8.89 6.36
C ARG A 62 0.27 -8.05 5.18
N ASP A 63 -0.04 -8.44 3.95
CA ASP A 63 0.39 -7.71 2.76
C ASP A 63 -0.18 -6.28 2.74
N GLU A 64 -1.45 -6.12 3.16
CA GLU A 64 -2.06 -4.79 3.31
C GLU A 64 -1.39 -3.95 4.39
N LEU A 65 -1.05 -4.56 5.54
CA LEU A 65 -0.32 -3.88 6.62
C LEU A 65 1.07 -3.41 6.16
N ASP A 66 1.83 -4.27 5.47
CA ASP A 66 3.15 -3.92 4.96
C ASP A 66 3.09 -2.77 3.93
N ASN A 67 2.05 -2.77 3.09
CA ASN A 67 1.79 -1.66 2.17
C ASN A 67 1.42 -0.36 2.92
N LEU A 68 0.57 -0.44 3.95
CA LEU A 68 0.20 0.72 4.77
C LEU A 68 1.41 1.30 5.51
N ASP A 69 2.28 0.44 6.05
CA ASP A 69 3.53 0.86 6.70
C ASP A 69 4.45 1.56 5.71
N SER A 70 4.60 1.02 4.50
CA SER A 70 5.38 1.66 3.43
C SER A 70 4.82 3.05 3.05
N GLN A 71 3.49 3.17 2.99
CA GLN A 71 2.83 4.45 2.73
C GLN A 71 3.04 5.46 3.87
N ARG A 72 2.92 5.02 5.12
CA ARG A 72 3.18 5.85 6.30
C ARG A 72 4.58 6.43 6.25
N ASP A 73 5.58 5.60 5.96
CA ASP A 73 6.98 6.02 5.92
C ASP A 73 7.20 7.04 4.79
N SER A 74 6.59 6.84 3.61
CA SER A 74 6.62 7.83 2.53
C SER A 74 5.97 9.16 2.91
N ILE A 75 4.87 9.13 3.66
CA ILE A 75 4.17 10.34 4.12
C ILE A 75 5.04 11.12 5.12
N GLU A 76 5.66 10.45 6.09
CA GLU A 76 6.48 11.15 7.08
C GLU A 76 7.73 11.77 6.43
N GLN A 77 8.37 11.09 5.47
CA GLN A 77 9.48 11.67 4.69
C GLN A 77 9.06 12.95 3.94
N ARG A 78 7.90 12.95 3.28
CA ARG A 78 7.37 14.13 2.58
C ARG A 78 7.08 15.28 3.56
N LYS A 79 6.53 14.96 4.72
CA LYS A 79 6.20 15.92 5.77
C LYS A 79 7.47 16.56 6.36
N GLU A 80 8.53 15.80 6.56
CA GLU A 80 9.83 16.34 6.97
C GLU A 80 10.43 17.27 5.91
N ALA A 81 10.36 16.89 4.64
CA ALA A 81 10.79 17.74 3.54
C ALA A 81 10.02 19.06 3.48
N LEU A 82 8.69 19.01 3.69
CA LEU A 82 7.84 20.20 3.77
C LEU A 82 8.22 21.11 4.96
N ARG A 83 8.40 20.55 6.17
CA ARG A 83 8.84 21.32 7.34
C ARG A 83 10.19 22.02 7.10
N LYS A 84 11.12 21.33 6.43
CA LYS A 84 12.42 21.91 6.06
C LYS A 84 12.24 23.06 5.07
N MET A 85 11.43 22.88 4.03
CA MET A 85 11.14 23.91 3.04
C MET A 85 10.45 25.13 3.66
N GLU A 86 9.48 24.91 4.55
CA GLU A 86 8.78 25.98 5.29
C GLU A 86 9.74 26.80 6.14
N LYS A 87 10.66 26.12 6.86
CA LYS A 87 11.69 26.80 7.65
C LYS A 87 12.62 27.65 6.78
N GLU A 88 13.05 27.13 5.63
CA GLU A 88 13.89 27.90 4.69
C GLU A 88 13.11 29.07 4.07
N MET A 89 11.84 28.88 3.72
CA MET A 89 10.96 29.93 3.23
C MET A 89 10.78 31.05 4.25
N MET A 90 10.57 30.70 5.53
CA MET A 90 10.44 31.69 6.61
C MET A 90 11.74 32.47 6.84
N LYS A 91 12.91 31.81 6.77
CA LYS A 91 14.21 32.51 6.81
C LYS A 91 14.37 33.47 5.63
N ALA A 92 14.05 33.02 4.42
CA ALA A 92 14.14 33.85 3.21
C ALA A 92 13.20 35.06 3.31
N GLN A 93 11.97 34.87 3.78
CA GLN A 93 11.00 35.94 3.99
C GLN A 93 11.46 36.93 5.08
N ASN A 94 12.00 36.44 6.20
CA ASN A 94 12.53 37.30 7.27
C ASN A 94 13.71 38.13 6.78
N MET A 95 14.64 37.52 6.03
CA MET A 95 15.78 38.22 5.43
C MET A 95 15.31 39.28 4.43
N LEU A 96 14.36 38.93 3.56
CA LEU A 96 13.76 39.86 2.61
C LEU A 96 13.08 41.04 3.32
N SER A 97 12.28 40.76 4.34
CA SER A 97 11.60 41.78 5.16
C SER A 97 12.60 42.73 5.82
N MET A 98 13.67 42.18 6.40
CA MET A 98 14.76 42.98 6.97
C MET A 98 15.42 43.87 5.90
N CYS A 99 15.80 43.32 4.74
CA CYS A 99 16.39 44.10 3.66
C CYS A 99 15.46 45.22 3.18
N VAL A 100 14.20 44.91 2.88
CA VAL A 100 13.18 45.90 2.46
C VAL A 100 12.97 46.96 3.53
N SER A 101 13.03 46.61 4.81
CA SER A 101 12.84 47.57 5.90
C SER A 101 13.95 48.63 5.94
N VAL A 102 15.18 48.25 5.59
CA VAL A 102 16.36 49.13 5.54
C VAL A 102 16.42 49.89 4.24
N THR A 103 16.30 49.20 3.10
CA THR A 103 16.53 49.78 1.77
C THR A 103 15.30 50.42 1.16
N LYS A 104 14.09 50.05 1.59
CA LYS A 104 12.83 50.38 0.92
C LYS A 104 12.75 49.89 -0.53
N ILE A 105 13.58 48.92 -0.90
CA ILE A 105 13.61 48.33 -2.25
C ILE A 105 12.95 46.96 -2.18
N MET A 106 12.00 46.70 -3.09
CA MET A 106 11.33 45.40 -3.19
C MET A 106 11.70 44.75 -4.53
N PRO A 107 12.49 43.66 -4.52
CA PRO A 107 12.83 42.98 -5.76
C PRO A 107 11.58 42.46 -6.48
N ASN A 108 11.55 42.65 -7.79
CA ASN A 108 10.61 41.97 -8.68
C ASN A 108 11.06 40.52 -8.89
N PHE A 109 10.14 39.58 -8.70
CA PHE A 109 10.40 38.14 -8.85
C PHE A 109 9.89 37.54 -10.15
N GLU A 110 9.17 38.31 -10.98
CA GLU A 110 8.67 37.82 -12.29
C GLU A 110 9.79 37.77 -13.34
N ASP A 111 10.65 38.79 -13.38
CA ASP A 111 11.78 38.88 -14.30
C ASP A 111 13.10 38.61 -13.56
N LYS A 112 13.65 37.39 -13.70
CA LYS A 112 14.94 36.99 -13.09
C LYS A 112 16.13 37.84 -13.55
N ASP A 113 15.96 38.56 -14.65
CA ASP A 113 16.99 39.34 -15.33
C ASP A 113 16.95 40.83 -15.03
N LYS A 114 15.94 41.31 -14.28
CA LYS A 114 15.71 42.73 -14.02
C LYS A 114 15.59 42.99 -12.52
N ILE A 115 16.43 43.88 -12.00
CA ILE A 115 16.30 44.39 -10.64
C ILE A 115 15.30 45.54 -10.72
N SER A 116 14.10 45.42 -10.15
CA SER A 116 13.12 46.50 -10.24
C SER A 116 12.21 46.69 -9.02
N ASP A 117 11.98 47.97 -8.73
CA ASP A 117 10.96 48.68 -7.92
C ASP A 117 11.34 49.11 -6.48
N ILE A 118 11.30 50.43 -6.21
CA ILE A 118 11.33 51.03 -4.86
C ILE A 118 9.89 51.07 -4.32
N VAL A 119 9.72 50.67 -3.06
CA VAL A 119 8.43 50.58 -2.37
C VAL A 119 8.42 51.52 -1.16
N ASP A 120 7.42 52.42 -1.11
CA ASP A 120 7.21 53.31 0.04
C ASP A 120 6.84 52.53 1.32
N LYS A 121 6.98 53.16 2.50
CA LYS A 121 6.50 52.68 3.81
C LYS A 121 5.04 52.20 3.79
N ASN A 122 4.23 52.66 2.84
CA ASN A 122 2.82 52.31 2.67
C ASN A 122 2.55 51.27 1.55
N MET A 123 3.58 50.57 1.06
CA MET A 123 3.51 49.63 -0.08
C MET A 123 2.96 50.22 -1.39
N LYS A 124 3.02 51.54 -1.57
CA LYS A 124 2.68 52.20 -2.84
C LYS A 124 3.93 52.26 -3.71
N LYS A 125 3.86 51.76 -4.95
CA LYS A 125 4.95 51.86 -5.93
C LYS A 125 5.20 53.33 -6.26
N LEU A 126 6.44 53.80 -6.09
CA LEU A 126 6.84 55.17 -6.40
C LEU A 126 7.73 55.23 -7.64
N GLU A 127 8.74 54.36 -7.74
CA GLU A 127 9.78 54.50 -8.77
C GLU A 127 10.32 53.15 -9.23
N ARG A 128 10.29 52.92 -10.55
CA ARG A 128 10.82 51.73 -11.20
C ARG A 128 12.19 52.06 -11.76
N PHE A 129 13.24 51.44 -11.22
CA PHE A 129 14.59 51.50 -11.75
C PHE A 129 14.95 50.14 -12.38
N GLU A 130 15.87 50.15 -13.33
CA GLU A 130 16.41 48.94 -13.97
C GLU A 130 17.91 49.16 -14.21
N PHE A 131 18.73 48.16 -13.92
CA PHE A 131 20.17 48.19 -14.18
C PHE A 131 20.50 47.35 -15.41
N ASP A 132 21.40 47.86 -16.26
CA ASP A 132 21.88 47.11 -17.41
C ASP A 132 22.81 45.96 -16.97
N LYS A 133 22.70 44.80 -17.63
CA LYS A 133 23.44 43.57 -17.30
C LYS A 133 24.96 43.72 -17.45
N THR A 134 25.43 44.72 -18.21
CA THR A 134 26.85 45.01 -18.40
C THR A 134 27.46 45.84 -17.26
N THR A 135 26.64 46.35 -16.35
CA THR A 135 27.11 47.20 -15.24
C THR A 135 27.84 46.35 -14.21
N PRO A 136 29.06 46.72 -13.78
CA PRO A 136 29.78 45.99 -12.75
C PRO A 136 28.98 45.94 -11.43
N PRO A 137 28.99 44.82 -10.68
CA PRO A 137 28.24 44.69 -9.43
C PRO A 137 28.55 45.79 -8.41
N VAL A 138 29.79 46.26 -8.35
CA VAL A 138 30.22 47.35 -7.44
C VAL A 138 29.52 48.67 -7.76
N ASP A 139 29.35 48.99 -9.04
CA ASP A 139 28.70 50.22 -9.48
C ASP A 139 27.19 50.16 -9.22
N ILE A 140 26.58 48.98 -9.44
CA ILE A 140 25.18 48.72 -9.08
C ILE A 140 24.97 48.93 -7.58
N CYS A 141 25.80 48.33 -6.72
CA CYS A 141 25.71 48.50 -5.27
C CYS A 141 25.87 49.96 -4.84
N ASN A 142 26.85 50.68 -5.39
CA ASN A 142 27.05 52.10 -5.10
C ASN A 142 25.84 52.95 -5.51
N ASN A 143 25.22 52.64 -6.65
CA ASN A 143 24.03 53.34 -7.12
C ASN A 143 22.81 53.02 -6.25
N LEU A 144 22.61 51.75 -5.86
CA LEU A 144 21.57 51.36 -4.92
C LEU A 144 21.72 52.06 -3.57
N TRP A 145 22.95 52.17 -3.04
CA TRP A 145 23.19 52.82 -1.76
C TRP A 145 22.98 54.34 -1.78
N LYS A 146 23.00 54.96 -2.96
CA LYS A 146 22.62 56.38 -3.13
C LYS A 146 21.09 56.57 -3.13
N MET A 147 20.31 55.50 -3.32
CA MET A 147 18.84 55.54 -3.34
C MET A 147 18.21 55.30 -1.97
N VAL A 148 18.97 54.76 -1.01
CA VAL A 148 18.55 54.49 0.38
C VAL A 148 18.77 55.72 1.25
#